data_AF-Q19276-F1
#
_entry.id   AF-Q19276-F1
#
_cell.length_a   1.000
_cell.length_b   1.000
_cell.length_c   1.000
_cell.angle_alpha   90.00
_cell.angle_beta   90.00
_cell.angle_gamma   90.00
#
_symmetry.space_group_name_H-M   'P 1'
#
loop_
_entity.id
_entity.type
_entity.pdbx_description
1 polymer ?
#
loop_
_entity_poly.entity_id
_entity_poly.type
_entity_poly.pdbx_seq_one_letter_code
_entity_poly.pdbx_strand_id
1 'polypeptide(L)'
;MCDEAARLAKIGRQEYDLIRIHDAPNCDDQTKFECDLELARYQVIRSEMALKNVYNEEFVTPAKLRYLRDDLEAAEEHLKKLLETSH
;
A
#
# COMPACT_ATOMS: atom_id res chain seq x y z
N MET A 1 17.48 0.87 11.69
CA MET A 1 16.23 1.06 12.46
C MET A 1 15.50 2.36 12.06
N CYS A 2 16.12 3.54 12.12
CA CYS A 2 15.40 4.81 11.90
C CYS A 2 14.87 5.07 10.47
N ASP A 3 15.55 4.57 9.44
CA ASP A 3 15.21 4.88 8.05
C ASP A 3 13.88 4.25 7.60
N GLU A 4 13.62 3.01 8.03
CA GLU A 4 12.45 2.26 7.61
C GLU A 4 11.15 2.78 8.26
N ALA A 5 11.20 3.08 9.56
CA ALA A 5 10.09 3.70 10.26
C ALA A 5 9.78 5.10 9.69
N ALA A 6 10.81 5.88 9.36
CA ALA A 6 10.64 7.18 8.72
C ALA A 6 10.01 7.05 7.32
N ARG A 7 10.42 6.03 6.56
CA ARG A 7 9.85 5.72 5.24
C ARG A 7 8.38 5.30 5.34
N LEU A 8 8.02 4.41 6.27
CA LEU A 8 6.62 4.04 6.52
C LEU A 8 5.77 5.25 6.95
N ALA A 9 6.30 6.08 7.84
CA ALA A 9 5.62 7.31 8.26
C ALA A 9 5.43 8.29 7.10
N LYS A 10 6.38 8.35 6.15
CA LYS A 10 6.24 9.15 4.93
C LYS A 10 5.13 8.60 4.03
N ILE A 11 5.11 7.29 3.79
CA ILE A 11 4.08 6.61 3.00
C ILE A 11 2.70 6.88 3.61
N GLY A 12 2.52 6.69 4.92
CA GLY A 12 1.23 6.91 5.57
C GLY A 12 0.71 8.35 5.45
N ARG A 13 1.61 9.35 5.43
CA ARG A 13 1.19 10.75 5.16
C ARG A 13 0.75 10.93 3.70
N GLN A 14 1.46 10.34 2.76
CA GLN A 14 1.11 10.40 1.33
C GLN A 14 -0.22 9.70 1.06
N GLU A 15 -0.45 8.53 1.66
CA GLU A 15 -1.75 7.83 1.59
C GLU A 15 -2.87 8.71 2.14
N TYR A 16 -2.68 9.32 3.31
CA TYR A 16 -3.68 10.22 3.89
C TYR A 16 -4.01 11.42 2.99
N ASP A 17 -2.98 12.03 2.39
CA ASP A 17 -3.20 13.14 1.45
C ASP A 17 -3.96 12.71 0.20
N LEU A 18 -3.67 11.52 -0.35
CA LEU A 18 -4.41 10.96 -1.48
C LEU A 18 -5.87 10.66 -1.13
N ILE A 19 -6.13 10.05 0.02
CA ILE A 19 -7.49 9.78 0.50
C ILE A 19 -8.27 11.10 0.64
N ARG A 20 -7.63 12.14 1.17
CA ARG A 20 -8.25 13.46 1.30
C ARG A 20 -8.59 14.10 -0.06
N ILE A 21 -7.77 13.88 -1.09
CA ILE A 21 -8.05 14.34 -2.45
C ILE A 21 -9.18 13.50 -3.06
N HIS A 22 -9.10 12.18 -2.97
CA HIS A 22 -10.11 11.23 -3.46
C HIS A 22 -11.51 11.54 -2.89
N ASP A 23 -11.59 11.80 -1.59
CA ASP A 23 -12.84 12.07 -0.88
C ASP A 23 -13.30 13.54 -0.97
N ALA A 24 -12.59 14.40 -1.70
CA ALA A 24 -12.98 15.79 -1.85
C ALA A 24 -14.30 15.90 -2.64
N PRO A 25 -15.25 16.81 -2.24
CA PRO A 25 -16.58 16.88 -2.84
C PRO A 25 -16.61 17.10 -4.36
N ASN A 26 -15.57 17.74 -4.91
CA ASN A 26 -15.45 18.07 -6.34
C ASN A 26 -14.34 17.27 -7.05
N CYS A 27 -13.88 16.17 -6.44
CA CYS A 27 -12.89 15.31 -7.08
C CYS A 27 -13.53 14.62 -8.29
N ASP A 28 -13.00 14.90 -9.48
CA ASP A 28 -13.44 14.28 -10.72
C ASP A 28 -12.98 12.82 -10.79
N ASP A 29 -13.64 12.03 -11.63
CA ASP A 29 -13.41 10.58 -11.70
C ASP A 29 -11.99 10.23 -12.15
N GLN A 30 -11.34 11.07 -12.97
CA GLN A 30 -9.96 10.86 -13.39
C GLN A 30 -9.00 11.06 -12.22
N THR A 31 -9.15 12.16 -11.48
CA THR A 31 -8.37 12.43 -10.27
C THR A 31 -8.58 11.34 -9.21
N LYS A 32 -9.80 10.83 -9.03
CA LYS A 32 -10.09 9.71 -8.13
C LYS A 32 -9.35 8.45 -8.54
N PHE A 33 -9.41 8.09 -9.82
CA PHE A 33 -8.71 6.92 -10.34
C PHE A 33 -7.19 7.04 -10.18
N GLU A 34 -6.62 8.22 -10.41
CA GLU A 34 -5.20 8.48 -10.15
C GLU A 34 -4.83 8.32 -8.67
N CYS A 35 -5.70 8.77 -7.77
CA CYS A 35 -5.53 8.55 -6.34
C CYS A 35 -5.59 7.06 -5.98
N ASP A 36 -6.57 6.32 -6.51
CA ASP A 36 -6.70 4.87 -6.29
C ASP A 36 -5.46 4.11 -6.78
N LEU A 37 -4.97 4.46 -7.98
CA LEU A 37 -3.78 3.85 -8.55
C LEU A 37 -2.54 4.08 -7.69
N GLU A 38 -2.33 5.32 -7.22
CA GLU A 38 -1.19 5.65 -6.38
C GLU A 38 -1.32 5.06 -4.96
N LEU A 39 -2.54 5.01 -4.41
CA LEU A 39 -2.83 4.31 -3.16
C LEU A 39 -2.52 2.81 -3.26
N ALA A 40 -2.91 2.15 -4.35
CA ALA A 40 -2.61 0.75 -4.58
C ALA A 40 -1.09 0.49 -4.65
N ARG A 41 -0.31 1.41 -5.25
CA ARG A 41 1.16 1.33 -5.22
C ARG A 41 1.73 1.43 -3.81
N TYR A 42 1.22 2.36 -2.98
CA TYR A 42 1.66 2.47 -1.60
C TYR A 42 1.29 1.25 -0.76
N GLN A 43 0.14 0.63 -1.02
CA GLN A 43 -0.25 -0.63 -0.38
C GLN A 43 0.76 -1.75 -0.68
N VAL A 44 1.14 -1.95 -1.94
CA VAL A 44 2.17 -2.93 -2.32
C VAL A 44 3.48 -2.66 -1.57
N ILE A 45 3.97 -1.41 -1.60
CA ILE A 45 5.21 -1.04 -0.91
C ILE A 45 5.12 -1.34 0.59
N ARG A 46 3.99 -1.03 1.23
CA ARG A 46 3.78 -1.30 2.65
C ARG A 46 3.79 -2.79 2.96
N SER A 47 3.15 -3.61 2.13
CA SER A 47 3.10 -5.07 2.29
C SER A 47 4.48 -5.69 2.07
N GLU A 48 5.25 -5.23 1.07
CA GLU A 48 6.65 -5.62 0.86
C GLU A 48 7.52 -5.28 2.08
N MET A 49 7.39 -4.06 2.61
CA MET A 49 8.13 -3.63 3.79
C MET A 49 7.73 -4.42 5.04
N ALA A 50 6.44 -4.68 5.24
CA ALA A 50 5.95 -5.49 6.34
C ALA A 50 6.51 -6.92 6.27
N LEU A 51 6.49 -7.53 5.08
CA LEU A 51 7.06 -8.86 4.85
C LEU A 51 8.59 -8.87 5.04
N LYS A 52 9.31 -7.83 4.61
CA LYS A 52 10.75 -7.72 4.88
C LYS A 52 11.05 -7.60 6.38
N ASN A 53 10.27 -6.78 7.10
CA ASN A 53 10.45 -6.55 8.53
C ASN A 53 10.14 -7.77 9.36
N VAL A 54 9.14 -8.56 8.96
CA VAL A 54 8.77 -9.77 9.72
C VAL A 54 9.93 -10.75 9.79
N TYR A 55 10.76 -10.87 8.75
CA TYR A 55 11.94 -11.76 8.78
C TYR A 55 13.03 -11.32 9.77
N ASN A 56 12.97 -10.09 10.29
CA ASN A 56 13.90 -9.60 11.31
C ASN A 56 13.34 -9.75 12.74
N GLU A 57 12.11 -10.22 12.90
CA GLU A 57 11.51 -10.43 14.23
C GLU A 57 12.06 -11.69 14.89
N GLU A 58 12.28 -11.63 16.21
CA GLU A 58 12.74 -12.77 17.01
C GLU A 58 11.78 -13.95 16.96
N PHE A 59 10.47 -13.67 16.83
CA PHE A 59 9.42 -14.67 16.77
C PHE A 59 8.39 -14.33 15.69
N VAL A 60 8.37 -15.13 14.63
CA VAL A 60 7.36 -15.06 13.56
C VAL A 60 6.53 -16.32 13.56
N THR A 61 5.21 -16.16 13.72
CA THR A 61 4.31 -17.32 13.57
C THR A 61 4.09 -17.62 12.08
N PRO A 62 3.94 -18.90 11.70
CA PRO A 62 3.59 -19.26 10.31
C PRO A 62 2.30 -18.58 9.83
N ALA A 63 1.35 -18.32 10.73
CA ALA A 63 0.13 -17.60 10.42
C ALA A 63 0.38 -16.13 10.05
N LYS A 64 1.24 -15.42 10.80
CA LYS A 64 1.62 -14.04 10.49
C LYS A 64 2.36 -13.96 9.14
N LEU A 65 3.28 -14.89 8.89
CA LEU A 65 4.00 -14.93 7.62
C LEU A 65 3.07 -15.16 6.43
N ARG A 66 2.12 -16.09 6.56
CA ARG A 66 1.10 -16.33 5.53
C ARG A 66 0.24 -15.09 5.30
N TYR A 67 -0.30 -14.49 6.37
CA TYR A 67 -1.10 -13.28 6.29
C TYR A 67 -0.39 -12.16 5.50
N LEU A 68 0.90 -11.92 5.78
CA LEU A 68 1.66 -10.88 5.07
C LEU A 68 1.93 -11.20 3.59
N ARG A 69 2.01 -12.49 3.23
CA ARG A 69 2.13 -12.90 1.83
C ARG A 69 0.82 -12.75 1.10
N ASP A 70 -0.28 -13.19 1.70
CA ASP A 70 -1.62 -13.06 1.14
C ASP A 70 -1.99 -11.58 0.97
N ASP A 71 -1.59 -10.71 1.92
CA ASP A 71 -1.78 -9.26 1.85
C ASP A 71 -0.99 -8.62 0.70
N LEU A 72 0.27 -9.04 0.49
CA LEU A 72 1.07 -8.59 -0.65
C LEU A 72 0.46 -9.04 -1.99
N GLU A 73 0.07 -10.31 -2.10
CA GLU A 73 -0.55 -10.85 -3.31
C GLU A 73 -1.86 -10.11 -3.65
N ALA A 74 -2.70 -9.86 -2.65
CA ALA A 74 -3.94 -9.10 -2.84
C ALA A 74 -3.67 -7.64 -3.27
N ALA A 75 -2.64 -6.99 -2.70
CA ALA A 75 -2.25 -5.64 -3.09
C ALA A 75 -1.71 -5.58 -4.53
N GLU A 76 -0.89 -6.56 -4.93
CA GLU A 76 -0.38 -6.68 -6.31
C GLU A 76 -1.50 -6.95 -7.31
N GLU A 77 -2.45 -7.84 -6.98
CA GLU A 77 -3.62 -8.11 -7.82
C GLU A 77 -4.50 -6.86 -7.97
N HIS A 78 -4.71 -6.12 -6.88
CA HIS A 78 -5.46 -4.87 -6.91
C HIS A 78 -4.79 -3.83 -7.81
N LEU A 79 -3.48 -3.62 -7.65
CA LEU A 79 -2.71 -2.70 -8.50
C LEU A 79 -2.77 -3.13 -9.97
N LYS A 80 -2.65 -4.42 -10.25
CA LYS A 80 -2.76 -4.96 -11.61
C LYS A 80 -4.10 -4.63 -12.25
N LYS A 81 -5.22 -4.84 -11.54
CA LYS A 81 -6.57 -4.51 -12.03
C LYS A 81 -6.75 -3.03 -12.37
N LEU A 82 -6.19 -2.14 -11.54
CA LEU A 82 -6.21 -0.70 -11.82
C LEU A 82 -5.37 -0.37 -13.05
N LEU A 83 -4.17 -0.92 -13.18
CA LEU A 83 -3.33 -0.72 -14.36
C LEU A 83 -4.02 -1.22 -15.65
N GLU A 84 -4.72 -2.35 -15.60
CA GLU A 84 -5.50 -2.87 -16.74
C GLU A 84 -6.69 -1.97 -17.12
N THR A 85 -7.28 -1.26 -16.15
CA THR A 85 -8.38 -0.31 -16.40
C THR A 85 -7.88 1.01 -17.03
N SER A 86 -6.61 1.34 -16.83
CA SER A 86 -5.98 2.54 -17.39
C SER A 86 -5.63 2.41 -18.89
N HIS A 87 -5.77 1.22 -19.48
CA HIS A 87 -5.41 0.89 -20.86
C HIS A 87 -6.63 0.70 -21.76
#